data_AF-A0A949ESA0-F1
#
_entry.id   AF-A0A949ESA0-F1
#
_cell.length_a   1.000
_cell.length_b   1.000
_cell.length_c   1.000
_cell.angle_alpha   90.00
_cell.angle_beta   90.00
_cell.angle_gamma   90.00
#
_symmetry.space_group_name_H-M   'P 1'
#
loop_
_entity.id
_entity.type
_entity.pdbx_description
1 polymer ?
#
loop_
_entity_poly.entity_id
_entity_poly.type
_entity_poly.pdbx_seq_one_letter_code
_entity_poly.pdbx_strand_id
1 'polypeptide(L)'
;MNAEDVQCIPYEVAKKLVGAVMEEEHLHETNRRVLTVYGTNDQEICWFDAEDIFAEMAASEGGIPRNEDDMKAKAVELILHQIPKWAVEDLLKRLAP
;
A
#
# COMPACT_ATOMS: atom_id res chain seq x y z
N MET A 1 12.33 16.50 -7.59
CA MET A 1 12.98 15.41 -6.84
C MET A 1 13.30 14.30 -7.82
N ASN A 2 14.50 13.72 -7.78
CA ASN A 2 14.91 12.68 -8.73
C ASN A 2 13.94 11.51 -8.65
N ALA A 3 13.48 11.03 -9.81
CA ALA A 3 12.89 9.71 -9.96
C ALA A 3 14.00 8.67 -9.76
N GLU A 4 14.53 8.60 -8.54
CA GLU A 4 15.35 7.48 -8.10
C GLU A 4 14.44 6.26 -8.19
N ASP A 5 14.76 5.37 -9.13
CA ASP A 5 14.15 4.05 -9.35
C ASP A 5 13.60 3.50 -8.02
N VAL A 6 12.32 3.73 -7.74
CA VAL A 6 11.71 3.34 -6.46
C VAL A 6 11.64 1.83 -6.52
N GLN A 7 12.65 1.18 -5.96
CA GLN A 7 12.71 -0.27 -5.94
C GLN A 7 11.62 -0.76 -5.00
N CYS A 8 10.59 -1.39 -5.55
CA CYS A 8 9.60 -2.09 -4.76
C CYS A 8 10.15 -3.43 -4.27
N ILE A 9 9.66 -3.89 -3.13
CA ILE A 9 9.93 -5.26 -2.70
C ILE A 9 9.16 -6.26 -3.56
N PRO A 10 9.62 -7.52 -3.65
CA PRO A 10 8.84 -8.56 -4.28
C PRO A 10 7.49 -8.76 -3.57
N TYR A 11 6.42 -8.99 -4.33
CA TYR A 11 5.07 -9.25 -3.81
C TYR A 11 5.03 -10.33 -2.71
N GLU A 12 5.78 -11.42 -2.88
CA GLU A 12 5.88 -12.49 -1.89
C GLU A 12 6.45 -12.03 -0.53
N VAL A 13 7.34 -11.03 -0.55
CA VAL A 13 7.88 -10.42 0.66
C VAL A 13 6.85 -9.46 1.25
N ALA A 14 6.23 -8.63 0.41
CA ALA A 14 5.16 -7.71 0.81
C ALA A 14 4.04 -8.45 1.55
N LYS A 15 3.55 -9.56 0.99
CA LYS A 15 2.48 -10.38 1.56
C LYS A 15 2.81 -11.00 2.92
N LYS A 16 4.09 -11.22 3.23
CA LYS A 16 4.54 -11.73 4.53
C LYS A 16 4.76 -10.61 5.55
N LEU A 17 5.11 -9.42 5.08
CA LEU A 17 5.37 -8.28 5.94
C LEU A 17 4.10 -7.52 6.31
N VAL A 18 3.20 -7.32 5.35
CA VAL A 18 1.93 -6.63 5.55
C VAL A 18 0.98 -7.51 6.35
N GLY A 19 0.51 -6.97 7.47
CA GLY A 19 -0.52 -7.59 8.29
C GLY A 19 -1.92 -7.08 7.94
N ALA A 20 -2.05 -5.78 7.65
CA ALA A 20 -3.34 -5.16 7.33
C ALA A 20 -3.14 -3.91 6.47
N VAL A 21 -4.18 -3.55 5.71
CA VAL A 21 -4.30 -2.24 5.06
C VAL A 21 -5.61 -1.64 5.54
N MET A 22 -5.53 -0.42 6.10
CA MET A 22 -6.69 0.27 6.66
C MET A 22 -6.92 1.58 5.91
N GLU A 23 -8.19 1.88 5.65
CA GLU A 23 -8.59 3.18 5.12
C GLU A 23 -8.74 4.17 6.27
N GLU A 24 -7.95 5.24 6.24
CA GLU A 24 -7.91 6.28 7.26
C GLU A 24 -8.12 7.66 6.63
N GLU A 25 -8.57 8.63 7.43
CA GLU A 25 -8.68 10.02 6.98
C GLU A 25 -7.29 10.68 6.99
N HIS A 26 -6.97 11.42 5.92
CA HIS A 26 -5.72 12.14 5.82
C HIS A 26 -5.65 13.22 6.90
N LEU A 27 -4.58 13.19 7.72
CA LEU A 27 -4.44 14.02 8.92
C LEU A 27 -4.60 15.53 8.66
N HIS A 28 -4.22 16.01 7.47
CA HIS A 28 -4.22 17.44 7.13
C HIS A 28 -5.33 17.85 6.16
N GLU A 29 -5.95 16.90 5.46
CA GLU A 29 -6.92 17.20 4.40
C GLU A 29 -8.24 16.50 4.73
N THR A 30 -9.17 17.29 5.27
CA THR A 30 -10.52 16.81 5.54
C THR A 30 -11.14 16.32 4.24
N ASN A 31 -11.72 15.11 4.28
CA ASN A 31 -12.34 14.42 3.14
C ASN A 31 -11.37 13.72 2.15
N ARG A 32 -10.06 13.71 2.42
CA ARG A 32 -9.09 12.89 1.68
C ARG A 32 -8.83 11.60 2.45
N ARG A 33 -8.81 10.47 1.75
CA ARG A 33 -8.60 9.15 2.37
C ARG A 33 -7.26 8.57 1.96
N VAL A 34 -6.62 7.89 2.90
CA VAL A 34 -5.37 7.18 2.67
C VAL A 34 -5.52 5.73 3.05
N LEU A 35 -4.79 4.88 2.34
CA LEU A 35 -4.66 3.46 2.61
C LEU A 35 -3.35 3.26 3.36
N THR A 36 -3.45 3.17 4.68
CA THR A 36 -2.31 2.94 5.56
C THR A 36 -2.00 1.45 5.63
N VAL A 37 -0.74 1.11 5.35
CA VAL A 37 -0.25 -0.26 5.33
C VAL A 37 0.44 -0.54 6.66
N TYR A 38 -0.12 -1.49 7.40
CA TYR A 38 0.41 -1.97 8.67
C TYR A 38 1.13 -3.29 8.47
N GLY A 39 2.29 -3.42 9.10
CA GLY A 39 3.02 -4.68 9.16
C GLY A 39 2.38 -5.69 10.10
N THR A 40 2.85 -6.93 10.06
CA THR A 40 2.40 -8.02 10.95
C THR A 40 2.61 -7.76 12.44
N ASN A 41 3.42 -6.76 12.80
CA ASN A 41 3.61 -6.31 14.19
C ASN A 41 2.84 -5.01 14.51
N ASP A 42 1.75 -4.71 13.80
CA ASP A 42 0.90 -3.53 14.04
C ASP A 42 1.64 -2.18 13.86
N GLN A 43 2.76 -2.18 13.13
CA GLN A 43 3.55 -0.99 12.87
C GLN A 43 3.21 -0.42 11.49
N GLU A 44 3.03 0.89 11.40
CA GLU A 44 2.86 1.58 10.12
C GLU A 44 4.13 1.40 9.26
N ILE A 45 3.94 0.94 8.03
CA ILE A 45 5.01 0.77 7.03
C ILE A 45 5.03 1.99 6.12
N CYS A 46 3.89 2.26 5.48
CA CYS A 46 3.70 3.33 4.50
C CYS A 46 2.21 3.59 4.31
N TRP A 47 1.89 4.70 3.66
CA TRP A 47 0.53 5.07 3.29
C TRP A 47 0.48 5.41 1.81
N PHE A 48 -0.65 5.10 1.19
CA PHE A 48 -0.95 5.44 -0.19
C PHE A 48 -2.20 6.31 -0.24
N ASP A 49 -2.28 7.17 -1.25
CA ASP A 49 -3.49 7.91 -1.49
C ASP A 49 -4.58 6.97 -2.02
N ALA A 50 -5.76 6.98 -1.40
CA ALA A 50 -6.83 6.08 -1.82
C ALA A 50 -7.31 6.41 -3.24
N GLU A 51 -7.44 7.70 -3.58
CA GLU A 51 -7.90 8.12 -4.91
C GLU A 51 -6.90 7.71 -6.01
N ASP A 52 -5.61 7.82 -5.73
CA ASP A 52 -4.55 7.41 -6.67
C ASP A 52 -4.57 5.89 -6.91
N ILE A 53 -4.69 5.10 -5.85
CA ILE A 53 -4.84 3.63 -5.93
C ILE A 53 -6.11 3.24 -6.72
N PHE A 54 -7.24 3.91 -6.46
CA PHE A 54 -8.47 3.67 -7.21
C PHE A 54 -8.35 4.07 -8.67
N ALA A 55 -7.68 5.18 -8.98
CA ALA A 55 -7.45 5.64 -10.34
C ALA A 55 -6.53 4.69 -11.11
N GLU A 56 -5.47 4.19 -10.48
CA GLU A 56 -4.56 3.23 -11.12
C GLU A 56 -5.23 1.87 -11.32
N MET A 57 -6.02 1.39 -10.37
CA MET A 57 -6.84 0.19 -10.59
C MET A 57 -7.79 0.36 -11.78
N ALA A 58 -8.44 1.52 -11.89
CA ALA A 58 -9.32 1.82 -13.01
C ALA A 58 -8.55 1.80 -14.35
N ALA A 59 -7.32 2.31 -14.36
CA ALA A 59 -6.46 2.34 -15.55
C ALA A 59 -5.90 0.96 -15.92
N SER A 60 -5.56 0.13 -14.93
CA SER A 60 -4.95 -1.19 -15.12
C SER A 60 -5.95 -2.24 -15.60
N GLU A 61 -7.16 -2.27 -15.02
CA GLU A 61 -8.17 -3.30 -15.32
C GLU A 61 -9.38 -2.82 -16.13
N GLY A 62 -9.35 -1.56 -16.61
CA GLY A 62 -10.42 -1.00 -17.45
C GLY A 62 -11.70 -0.68 -16.68
N GLY A 63 -11.64 -0.59 -15.35
CA GLY A 63 -12.74 -0.16 -14.50
C GLY A 63 -12.56 -0.53 -13.02
N ILE A 64 -13.19 0.26 -12.15
CA ILE A 64 -13.23 -0.03 -10.71
C ILE A 64 -14.35 -1.04 -10.44
N PRO A 65 -14.12 -2.10 -9.61
CA PRO A 65 -15.17 -3.01 -9.19
C PRO A 65 -16.37 -2.25 -8.62
N ARG A 66 -17.59 -2.70 -8.94
CA ARG A 66 -18.82 -2.13 -8.35
C ARG A 66 -19.04 -2.54 -6.89
N ASN A 67 -18.39 -3.61 -6.46
CA ASN A 67 -18.52 -4.15 -5.12
C ASN A 67 -17.40 -3.61 -4.22
N GLU A 68 -17.75 -3.12 -3.04
CA GLU A 68 -16.79 -2.50 -2.11
C GLU A 68 -15.75 -3.49 -1.60
N ASP A 69 -16.15 -4.73 -1.31
CA ASP A 69 -15.22 -5.77 -0.86
C ASP A 69 -14.18 -6.13 -1.95
N ASP A 70 -14.62 -6.28 -3.20
CA ASP A 70 -13.73 -6.52 -4.34
C ASP A 70 -12.79 -5.33 -4.58
N MET A 71 -13.31 -4.11 -4.45
CA MET A 71 -12.51 -2.89 -4.59
C MET A 71 -11.39 -2.85 -3.54
N LYS A 72 -11.70 -3.16 -2.28
CA LYS A 72 -10.72 -3.21 -1.19
C LYS A 72 -9.70 -4.32 -1.40
N ALA A 73 -10.15 -5.53 -1.77
CA ALA A 73 -9.25 -6.64 -2.03
C ALA A 73 -8.26 -6.32 -3.16
N LYS A 74 -8.73 -5.71 -4.25
CA LYS A 74 -7.86 -5.28 -5.35
C LYS A 74 -6.93 -4.13 -4.94
N ALA A 75 -7.39 -3.18 -4.14
CA ALA A 75 -6.56 -2.10 -3.64
C ALA A 75 -5.39 -2.66 -2.81
N VAL A 76 -5.67 -3.62 -1.92
CA VAL A 76 -4.63 -4.33 -1.15
C VAL A 76 -3.64 -5.01 -2.08
N GLU A 77 -4.11 -5.77 -3.07
CA GLU A 77 -3.24 -6.45 -4.02
C GLU A 77 -2.35 -5.46 -4.79
N LEU A 78 -2.92 -4.36 -5.29
CA LEU A 78 -2.15 -3.33 -6.01
C LEU A 78 -1.09 -2.69 -5.11
N ILE A 79 -1.45 -2.37 -3.86
CA ILE A 79 -0.54 -1.80 -2.87
C ILE A 79 0.64 -2.76 -2.60
N LEU A 80 0.39 -4.06 -2.47
CA LEU A 80 1.45 -5.05 -2.23
C LEU A 80 2.51 -5.09 -3.35
N HIS A 81 2.13 -4.73 -4.58
CA HIS A 81 3.05 -4.60 -5.71
C HIS A 81 3.84 -3.27 -5.71
N GLN A 82 3.37 -2.29 -4.96
CA GLN A 82 3.94 -0.94 -4.93
C GLN A 82 4.68 -0.61 -3.64
N ILE A 83 4.77 -1.55 -2.69
CA ILE A 83 5.46 -1.29 -1.42
C ILE A 83 6.92 -0.97 -1.68
N PRO A 84 7.36 0.24 -1.35
CA PRO A 84 8.72 0.63 -1.61
C PRO A 84 9.66 -0.05 -0.62
N LYS A 85 10.83 -0.46 -1.10
CA LYS A 85 11.85 -1.14 -0.30
C LYS A 85 12.31 -0.32 0.90
N TRP A 86 12.41 1.00 0.75
CA TRP A 86 12.83 1.89 1.84
C TRP A 86 11.85 1.87 3.02
N ALA A 87 10.55 1.70 2.78
CA ALA A 87 9.52 1.71 3.83
C ALA A 87 9.61 0.47 4.72
N VAL A 88 10.02 -0.66 4.14
CA VAL A 88 10.24 -1.91 4.90
C VAL A 88 11.70 -2.16 5.24
N GLU A 89 12.62 -1.25 4.91
CA GLU A 89 14.05 -1.49 5.09
C GLU A 89 14.42 -1.67 6.57
N ASP A 90 13.85 -0.84 7.45
CA ASP A 90 14.05 -0.96 8.90
C ASP A 90 13.46 -2.27 9.46
N LEU A 91 12.28 -2.63 8.97
CA LEU A 91 11.59 -3.89 9.25
C LEU A 91 12.43 -5.11 8.86
N LEU A 92 12.99 -5.10 7.65
CA LEU A 92 13.86 -6.16 7.15
C LEU A 92 15.16 -6.25 7.95
N LYS A 93 15.74 -5.11 8.36
CA LYS A 93 16.93 -5.08 9.24
C LYS A 93 16.64 -5.70 10.61
N ARG A 94 15.45 -5.49 11.17
CA ARG A 94 15.04 -6.09 12.45
C ARG A 94 14.77 -7.60 12.37
N LEU A 95 14.40 -8.09 11.18
CA LEU A 95 14.15 -9.51 10.92
C LEU A 95 15.42 -10.29 10.54
N ALA A 96 16.52 -9.60 10.22
CA ALA A 96 17.80 -10.23 9.95
C ALA A 96 18.45 -10.73 11.27
N PRO A 97 18.84 -12.01 11.35
CA PRO A 97 19.44 -12.61 12.55
C PRO A 97 20.86 -12.13 12.85
#